data_AF-A0A840PB67-F1
#
_entry.id   AF-A0A840PB67-F1
#
_cell.length_a   1.000
_cell.length_b   1.000
_cell.length_c   1.000
_cell.angle_alpha   90.00
_cell.angle_beta   90.00
_cell.angle_gamma   90.00
#
_symmetry.space_group_name_H-M   'P 1'
#
loop_
_entity.id
_entity.type
_entity.pdbx_description
1 polymer ?
#
loop_
_entity_poly.entity_id
_entity_poly.type
_entity_poly.pdbx_seq_one_letter_code
_entity_poly.pdbx_strand_id
1 'polypeptide(L)'
;MAAPSTSNSFLLAASVLNGASMVKMTSAALDLAGRIDSTSPPDVAWSAFDETLQQWLQYADAVAGVEAVPEGRRRIGLRVPAMSPAILYTAWHNHPALRGPMTAWLHDLAGDPEPEVQISLAQAIGKLATYDFAEIDAEFIRKWATSRRVTWHRMAAWALEAAAQDPRFTESIRRRLVAWSESTLSRRSVAVHAYGTSLGRVFLHDGLAGLRRIAADPRPGLRDHVARSTVEHFLGGRRTEIVTELGLWARSGVTALHDVAARCLVRLAPIPAAGPDAPRPALLTMCADHEADIAGLWRAALLDDRTSGMALEILLGWVRHAEDAPGTADVLSRLVARLGAEEPPHHTLRFHLTLWRHRGEISGRLCTTLLAHLARKGL
;
A
#
# COMPACT_ATOMS: atom_id res chain seq x y z
N MET A 1 -14.24 41.88 -20.72
CA MET A 1 -13.89 40.46 -20.93
C MET A 1 -13.70 39.84 -19.55
N ALA A 2 -14.79 39.44 -18.90
CA ALA A 2 -14.80 38.92 -17.55
C ALA A 2 -15.41 37.51 -17.57
N ALA A 3 -14.53 36.53 -17.70
CA ALA A 3 -14.66 35.15 -17.27
C ALA A 3 -13.19 34.68 -17.19
N PRO A 4 -12.69 34.10 -16.07
CA PRO A 4 -13.12 32.75 -15.76
C PRO A 4 -12.84 32.31 -14.30
N SER A 5 -13.72 32.57 -13.32
CA SER A 5 -13.55 31.91 -12.01
C SER A 5 -13.63 30.39 -12.19
N THR A 6 -14.52 29.92 -13.07
CA THR A 6 -14.80 28.51 -13.30
C THR A 6 -13.75 27.80 -14.15
N SER A 7 -13.26 28.37 -15.25
CA SER A 7 -12.17 27.71 -16.02
C SER A 7 -10.84 27.67 -15.24
N ASN A 8 -10.53 28.68 -14.42
CA ASN A 8 -9.39 28.64 -13.49
C ASN A 8 -9.59 27.61 -12.37
N SER A 9 -10.80 27.52 -11.82
CA SER A 9 -11.15 26.51 -10.82
C SER A 9 -11.10 25.11 -11.39
N PHE A 10 -11.46 24.93 -12.67
CA PHE A 10 -11.33 23.67 -13.39
C PHE A 10 -9.87 23.30 -13.63
N LEU A 11 -9.02 24.25 -14.04
CA LEU A 11 -7.58 24.04 -14.16
C LEU A 11 -6.96 23.63 -12.81
N LEU A 12 -7.38 24.26 -11.71
CA LEU A 12 -6.92 23.92 -10.36
C LEU A 12 -7.43 22.54 -9.91
N ALA A 13 -8.71 22.25 -10.12
CA ALA A 13 -9.28 20.93 -9.86
C ALA A 13 -8.55 19.84 -10.66
N ALA A 14 -8.26 20.09 -11.93
CA ALA A 14 -7.49 19.18 -12.79
C ALA A 14 -6.05 18.99 -12.32
N SER A 15 -5.44 20.02 -11.73
CA SER A 15 -4.10 19.91 -11.14
C SER A 15 -4.05 19.03 -9.88
N VAL A 16 -5.14 19.01 -9.09
CA VAL A 16 -5.26 18.24 -7.84
C VAL A 16 -5.79 16.82 -8.09
N LEU A 17 -6.78 16.68 -8.95
CA LEU A 17 -7.53 15.44 -9.20
C LEU A 17 -7.20 14.83 -10.56
N ASN A 18 -5.99 15.06 -11.07
CA ASN A 18 -5.58 14.60 -12.40
C ASN A 18 -5.88 13.10 -12.60
N GLY A 19 -6.70 12.79 -13.60
CA GLY A 19 -7.13 11.43 -13.91
C GLY A 19 -8.40 11.00 -13.20
N ALA A 20 -9.06 11.81 -12.37
CA ALA A 20 -10.34 11.46 -11.73
C ALA A 20 -11.52 11.36 -12.72
N SER A 21 -12.64 10.82 -12.26
CA SER A 21 -13.86 10.77 -13.08
C SER A 21 -14.33 12.18 -13.46
N MET A 22 -14.90 12.29 -14.66
CA MET A 22 -15.42 13.55 -15.20
C MET A 22 -16.38 14.25 -14.24
N VAL A 23 -17.35 13.51 -13.69
CA VAL A 23 -18.34 14.06 -12.75
C VAL A 23 -17.68 14.62 -11.50
N LYS A 24 -16.74 13.88 -10.90
CA LYS A 24 -16.00 14.34 -9.71
C LYS A 24 -15.16 15.57 -10.01
N MET A 25 -14.45 15.57 -11.13
CA MET A 25 -13.65 16.71 -11.58
C MET A 25 -14.50 17.96 -11.75
N THR A 26 -15.61 17.87 -12.48
CA THR A 26 -16.49 19.03 -12.72
C THR A 26 -17.18 19.51 -11.46
N SER A 27 -17.64 18.61 -10.59
CA SER A 27 -18.26 19.01 -9.31
C SER A 27 -17.26 19.69 -8.39
N ALA A 28 -16.02 19.17 -8.30
CA ALA A 28 -14.97 19.79 -7.49
C ALA A 28 -14.57 21.17 -8.03
N ALA A 29 -14.50 21.34 -9.34
CA ALA A 29 -14.23 22.63 -9.98
C ALA A 29 -15.31 23.67 -9.70
N LEU A 30 -16.59 23.27 -9.79
CA LEU A 30 -17.72 24.15 -9.51
C LEU A 30 -17.80 24.56 -8.03
N ASP A 31 -17.51 23.63 -7.10
CA ASP A 31 -17.45 23.94 -5.67
C ASP A 31 -16.34 24.96 -5.36
N LEU A 32 -15.17 24.80 -5.98
CA LEU A 32 -14.07 25.76 -5.82
C LEU A 32 -14.44 27.15 -6.38
N ALA A 33 -15.07 27.19 -7.57
CA ALA A 33 -15.51 28.45 -8.18
C ALA A 33 -16.49 29.21 -7.26
N GLY A 34 -17.47 28.52 -6.68
CA GLY A 34 -18.42 29.13 -5.73
C GLY A 34 -17.76 29.73 -4.48
N ARG A 35 -16.65 29.13 -4.00
CA ARG A 35 -15.90 29.65 -2.85
C ARG A 35 -15.07 30.90 -3.20
N ILE A 36 -14.55 30.95 -4.43
CA ILE A 36 -13.81 32.11 -4.93
C ILE A 36 -14.78 33.27 -5.23
N ASP A 37 -15.95 32.97 -5.77
CA ASP A 37 -16.96 33.98 -6.11
C ASP A 37 -17.64 34.54 -4.85
N SER A 38 -17.88 33.72 -3.82
CA SER A 38 -18.40 34.20 -2.52
C SER A 38 -17.44 35.09 -1.73
N THR A 39 -16.17 35.17 -2.13
CA THR A 39 -15.19 36.12 -1.59
C THR A 39 -15.02 37.39 -2.45
N SER A 40 -15.69 37.47 -3.60
CA SER A 40 -15.69 38.62 -4.52
C SER A 40 -17.05 39.34 -4.49
N PRO A 41 -17.11 40.67 -4.72
CA PRO A 41 -18.40 41.36 -4.83
C PRO A 41 -19.22 40.78 -6.00
N PRO A 42 -20.56 40.67 -5.87
CA PRO A 42 -21.41 40.08 -6.90
C PRO A 42 -21.47 41.01 -8.10
N ASP A 43 -20.62 40.76 -9.09
CA ASP A 43 -20.75 41.41 -10.38
C ASP A 43 -20.64 40.34 -11.46
N VAL A 44 -21.65 40.33 -12.33
CA VAL A 44 -21.96 39.34 -13.39
C VAL A 44 -22.82 38.15 -12.96
N ALA A 45 -24.05 38.13 -13.49
CA ALA A 45 -24.95 36.98 -13.47
C ALA A 45 -24.42 35.91 -14.44
N TRP A 46 -23.75 34.90 -13.90
CA TRP A 46 -23.29 33.72 -14.65
C TRP A 46 -24.46 32.77 -14.98
N SER A 47 -24.47 32.18 -16.19
CA SER A 47 -25.42 31.14 -16.59
C SER A 47 -24.71 29.78 -16.74
N ALA A 48 -25.36 28.73 -16.24
CA ALA A 48 -24.89 27.35 -16.31
C ALA A 48 -24.75 26.78 -17.73
N PHE A 49 -25.19 27.53 -18.75
CA PHE A 49 -25.10 27.16 -20.16
C PHE A 49 -24.07 27.98 -20.95
N ASP A 50 -23.40 28.96 -20.33
CA ASP A 50 -22.46 29.85 -21.03
C ASP A 50 -21.08 29.20 -21.27
N GLU A 51 -20.68 28.25 -20.41
CA GLU A 51 -19.43 27.48 -20.57
C GLU A 51 -19.74 26.00 -20.80
N THR A 52 -19.11 25.44 -21.83
CA THR A 52 -19.18 24.01 -22.16
C THR A 52 -17.97 23.28 -21.58
N LEU A 53 -18.14 22.01 -21.19
CA LEU A 53 -17.02 21.16 -20.76
C LEU A 53 -15.88 21.12 -21.79
N GLN A 54 -16.19 21.24 -23.09
CA GLN A 54 -15.18 21.30 -24.15
C GLN A 54 -14.28 22.54 -24.03
N GLN A 55 -14.83 23.70 -23.66
CA GLN A 55 -14.05 24.92 -23.43
C GLN A 55 -13.13 24.77 -22.20
N TRP A 56 -13.60 24.14 -21.12
CA TRP A 56 -12.77 23.86 -19.95
C TRP A 56 -11.63 22.89 -20.25
N LEU A 57 -11.90 21.83 -21.01
CA LEU A 57 -10.89 20.89 -21.46
C LEU A 57 -9.85 21.57 -22.35
N GLN A 58 -10.28 22.44 -23.28
CA GLN A 58 -9.37 23.23 -24.10
C GLN A 58 -8.53 24.21 -23.27
N TYR A 59 -9.14 24.90 -22.31
CA TYR A 59 -8.46 25.85 -21.43
C TYR A 59 -7.40 25.17 -20.57
N ALA A 60 -7.73 24.02 -19.98
CA ALA A 60 -6.83 23.28 -19.11
C ALA A 60 -5.82 22.40 -19.86
N ASP A 61 -5.82 22.43 -21.19
CA ASP A 61 -5.12 21.46 -22.03
C ASP A 61 -5.34 20.02 -21.53
N ALA A 62 -6.59 19.68 -21.24
CA ALA A 62 -7.03 18.41 -20.67
C ALA A 62 -7.77 17.56 -21.72
N VAL A 63 -7.73 16.25 -21.52
CA VAL A 63 -8.38 15.28 -22.41
C VAL A 63 -9.34 14.42 -21.60
N ALA A 64 -10.56 14.24 -22.12
CA ALA A 64 -11.49 13.25 -21.61
C ALA A 64 -11.18 11.91 -22.28
N GLY A 65 -10.65 10.95 -21.52
CA GLY A 65 -10.40 9.60 -21.99
C GLY A 65 -11.68 8.76 -21.97
N VAL A 66 -11.96 8.06 -23.07
CA VAL A 66 -12.84 6.88 -23.07
C VAL A 66 -11.95 5.69 -22.71
N GLU A 67 -11.50 5.60 -21.47
CA GLU A 67 -10.88 4.35 -21.03
C GLU A 67 -11.96 3.27 -20.99
N ALA A 68 -11.68 2.12 -21.60
CA ALA A 68 -12.45 0.89 -21.46
C ALA A 68 -12.29 0.31 -20.04
N VAL A 69 -12.64 1.11 -19.03
CA VAL A 69 -12.87 0.63 -17.67
C VAL A 69 -14.16 -0.20 -17.73
N PRO A 70 -14.27 -1.31 -16.97
CA PRO A 70 -15.47 -2.18 -16.99
C PRO A 70 -16.82 -1.46 -16.75
N GLU A 71 -16.78 -0.21 -16.29
CA GLU A 71 -17.95 0.59 -15.91
C GLU A 71 -18.23 1.82 -16.80
N GLY A 72 -17.48 2.05 -17.90
CA GLY A 72 -17.77 3.16 -18.84
C GLY A 72 -17.62 4.57 -18.27
N ARG A 73 -16.88 4.75 -17.16
CA ARG A 73 -16.65 6.07 -16.55
C ARG A 73 -15.63 6.87 -17.37
N ARG A 74 -16.03 8.02 -17.90
CA ARG A 74 -15.11 8.98 -18.55
C ARG A 74 -14.20 9.62 -17.51
N ARG A 75 -12.88 9.60 -17.74
CA ARG A 75 -11.87 10.20 -16.87
C ARG A 75 -11.27 11.45 -17.53
N ILE A 76 -10.91 12.44 -16.73
CA ILE A 76 -10.29 13.69 -17.20
C ILE A 76 -8.86 13.76 -16.68
N GLY A 77 -7.89 13.96 -17.58
CA GLY A 77 -6.50 14.22 -17.23
C GLY A 77 -5.93 15.37 -18.02
N LEU A 78 -4.96 16.08 -17.45
CA LEU A 78 -4.13 17.04 -18.17
C LEU A 78 -3.33 16.30 -19.25
N ARG A 79 -3.26 16.87 -20.44
CA ARG A 79 -2.45 16.35 -21.56
C ARG A 79 -0.96 16.33 -21.19
N VAL A 80 -0.53 17.29 -20.40
CA VAL A 80 0.82 17.36 -19.82
C VAL A 80 0.72 17.30 -18.29
N PRO A 81 0.72 16.09 -17.68
CA PRO A 81 0.60 15.95 -16.22
C PRO A 81 1.69 16.68 -15.43
N ALA A 82 2.86 16.92 -16.04
CA ALA A 82 3.95 17.70 -15.46
C ALA A 82 3.59 19.17 -15.20
N MET A 83 2.47 19.68 -15.73
CA MET A 83 1.98 21.03 -15.45
C MET A 83 1.32 21.17 -14.08
N SER A 84 0.80 20.10 -13.48
CA SER A 84 0.09 20.17 -12.18
C SER A 84 0.89 20.89 -11.09
N PRO A 85 2.19 20.57 -10.85
CA PRO A 85 3.02 21.32 -9.91
C PRO A 85 3.11 22.82 -10.18
N ALA A 86 3.23 23.23 -11.45
CA ALA A 86 3.39 24.63 -11.82
C ALA A 86 2.09 25.43 -11.61
N ILE A 87 0.94 24.81 -11.92
CA ILE A 87 -0.39 25.37 -11.66
C ILE A 87 -0.59 25.57 -10.15
N LEU A 88 -0.32 24.55 -9.34
CA LEU A 88 -0.42 24.62 -7.88
C LEU A 88 0.53 25.67 -7.29
N TYR A 89 1.76 25.74 -7.80
CA TYR A 89 2.75 26.74 -7.38
C TYR A 89 2.24 28.16 -7.63
N THR A 90 1.73 28.40 -8.85
CA THR A 90 1.23 29.70 -9.29
C THR A 90 0.02 30.12 -8.47
N ALA A 91 -0.96 29.23 -8.29
CA ALA A 91 -2.14 29.52 -7.48
C ALA A 91 -1.78 29.83 -6.01
N TRP A 92 -0.86 29.07 -5.43
CA TRP A 92 -0.49 29.24 -4.02
C TRP A 92 0.33 30.52 -3.75
N HIS A 93 1.27 30.88 -4.63
CA HIS A 93 2.16 32.02 -4.41
C HIS A 93 1.64 33.32 -5.03
N ASN A 94 1.11 33.27 -6.24
CA ASN A 94 0.80 34.48 -7.00
C ASN A 94 -0.61 35.01 -6.71
N HIS A 95 -1.46 34.22 -6.03
CA HIS A 95 -2.83 34.59 -5.72
C HIS A 95 -3.17 34.42 -4.22
N PRO A 96 -2.69 35.33 -3.33
CA PRO A 96 -2.94 35.23 -1.89
C PRO A 96 -4.42 35.13 -1.51
N ALA A 97 -5.31 35.81 -2.26
CA ALA A 97 -6.76 35.76 -2.04
C ALA A 97 -7.37 34.35 -2.24
N LEU A 98 -6.71 33.48 -3.02
CA LEU A 98 -7.19 32.11 -3.27
C LEU A 98 -6.86 31.15 -2.13
N ARG A 99 -5.90 31.47 -1.24
CA ARG A 99 -5.42 30.52 -0.22
C ARG A 99 -6.53 30.05 0.72
N GLY A 100 -7.37 30.96 1.21
CA GLY A 100 -8.49 30.63 2.09
C GLY A 100 -9.52 29.70 1.42
N PRO A 101 -10.12 30.11 0.29
CA PRO A 101 -11.05 29.28 -0.48
C PRO A 101 -10.46 27.92 -0.87
N MET A 102 -9.21 27.90 -1.33
CA MET A 102 -8.50 26.67 -1.73
C MET A 102 -8.27 25.73 -0.54
N THR A 103 -7.81 26.24 0.60
CA THR A 103 -7.62 25.41 1.80
C THR A 103 -8.95 24.82 2.30
N ALA A 104 -10.03 25.61 2.30
CA ALA A 104 -11.35 25.11 2.68
C ALA A 104 -11.86 24.03 1.72
N TRP A 105 -11.68 24.24 0.40
CA TRP A 105 -12.02 23.26 -0.63
C TRP A 105 -11.22 21.95 -0.48
N LEU A 106 -9.91 22.03 -0.21
CA LEU A 106 -9.07 20.86 0.01
C LEU A 106 -9.47 20.07 1.27
N HIS A 107 -9.96 20.73 2.32
CA HIS A 107 -10.51 20.04 3.50
C HIS A 107 -11.76 19.24 3.18
N ASP A 108 -12.67 19.80 2.40
CA ASP A 108 -13.90 19.11 2.03
C ASP A 108 -13.62 17.91 1.10
N LEU A 109 -12.66 18.07 0.17
CA LEU A 109 -12.16 16.95 -0.63
C LEU A 109 -11.52 15.84 0.22
N ALA A 110 -10.87 16.16 1.34
CA ALA A 110 -10.30 15.15 2.24
C ALA A 110 -11.38 14.28 2.90
N GLY A 111 -12.63 14.74 2.90
CA GLY A 111 -13.80 13.98 3.34
C GLY A 111 -14.37 13.01 2.30
N ASP A 112 -13.94 13.07 1.04
CA ASP A 112 -14.48 12.22 -0.03
C ASP A 112 -14.14 10.73 0.22
N PRO A 113 -15.10 9.80 0.12
CA PRO A 113 -14.84 8.38 0.38
C PRO A 113 -14.06 7.67 -0.73
N GLU A 114 -13.92 8.27 -1.93
CA GLU A 114 -13.28 7.64 -3.08
C GLU A 114 -11.75 7.59 -2.91
N PRO A 115 -11.12 6.39 -2.90
CA PRO A 115 -9.68 6.26 -2.65
C PRO A 115 -8.79 7.02 -3.65
N GLU A 116 -9.19 7.07 -4.92
CA GLU A 116 -8.44 7.78 -5.96
C GLU A 116 -8.37 9.29 -5.70
N VAL A 117 -9.48 9.87 -5.23
CA VAL A 117 -9.55 11.28 -4.83
C VAL A 117 -8.64 11.53 -3.63
N GLN A 118 -8.68 10.66 -2.62
CA GLN A 118 -7.83 10.78 -1.43
C GLN A 118 -6.33 10.70 -1.75
N ILE A 119 -5.93 9.78 -2.65
CA ILE A 119 -4.54 9.66 -3.08
C ILE A 119 -4.10 10.92 -3.83
N SER A 120 -4.89 11.37 -4.80
CA SER A 120 -4.56 12.54 -5.63
C SER A 120 -4.49 13.82 -4.78
N LEU A 121 -5.45 14.00 -3.88
CA LEU A 121 -5.46 15.08 -2.90
C LEU A 121 -4.22 15.04 -2.00
N ALA A 122 -3.90 13.89 -1.42
CA ALA A 122 -2.74 13.75 -0.55
C ALA A 122 -1.44 14.07 -1.30
N GLN A 123 -1.31 13.64 -2.56
CA GLN A 123 -0.17 14.00 -3.40
C GLN A 123 -0.09 15.50 -3.68
N ALA A 124 -1.21 16.16 -3.97
CA ALA A 124 -1.27 17.62 -4.13
C ALA A 124 -0.88 18.37 -2.85
N ILE A 125 -1.39 17.93 -1.68
CA ILE A 125 -1.00 18.47 -0.37
C ILE A 125 0.51 18.26 -0.11
N GLY A 126 1.04 17.08 -0.40
CA GLY A 126 2.47 16.81 -0.31
C GLY A 126 3.29 17.72 -1.21
N LYS A 127 2.80 18.01 -2.43
CA LYS A 127 3.45 18.94 -3.33
C LYS A 127 3.40 20.38 -2.82
N LEU A 128 2.27 20.84 -2.30
CA LEU A 128 2.13 22.16 -1.66
C LEU A 128 3.06 22.29 -0.45
N ALA A 129 3.27 21.22 0.31
CA ALA A 129 4.22 21.22 1.43
C ALA A 129 5.68 21.47 0.97
N THR A 130 6.03 21.21 -0.30
CA THR A 130 7.36 21.55 -0.84
C THR A 130 7.56 23.05 -1.07
N TYR A 131 6.47 23.82 -1.04
CA TYR A 131 6.45 25.26 -1.23
C TYR A 131 6.40 26.01 0.11
N ASP A 132 5.52 25.58 1.01
CA ASP A 132 5.36 26.17 2.35
C ASP A 132 5.11 25.06 3.37
N PHE A 133 6.21 24.38 3.77
CA PHE A 133 6.11 23.19 4.59
C PHE A 133 5.48 23.46 5.95
N ALA A 134 5.83 24.57 6.60
CA ALA A 134 5.35 24.87 7.95
C ALA A 134 3.83 25.06 8.00
N GLU A 135 3.30 25.81 7.03
CA GLU A 135 1.86 26.09 6.91
C GLU A 135 1.09 24.82 6.54
N ILE A 136 1.50 24.12 5.47
CA ILE A 136 0.80 22.92 5.00
C ILE A 136 0.88 21.76 6.02
N ASP A 137 2.01 21.62 6.72
CA ASP A 137 2.17 20.64 7.79
C ASP A 137 1.24 20.95 8.98
N ALA A 138 1.11 22.23 9.35
CA ALA A 138 0.16 22.67 10.37
C ALA A 138 -1.29 22.38 9.98
N GLU A 139 -1.63 22.71 8.73
CA GLU A 139 -3.01 22.76 8.29
C GLU A 139 -3.57 21.38 7.95
N PHE A 140 -2.75 20.49 7.37
CA PHE A 140 -3.19 19.17 6.92
C PHE A 140 -2.46 18.03 7.64
N ILE A 141 -1.15 17.89 7.42
CA ILE A 141 -0.40 16.66 7.74
C ILE A 141 -0.44 16.36 9.26
N ARG A 142 -0.21 17.36 10.12
CA ARG A 142 -0.26 17.16 11.57
C ARG A 142 -1.66 16.81 12.05
N LYS A 143 -2.70 17.50 11.56
CA LYS A 143 -4.11 17.21 11.93
C LYS A 143 -4.49 15.79 11.53
N TRP A 144 -4.08 15.38 10.34
CA TRP A 144 -4.27 14.02 9.83
C TRP A 144 -3.53 12.98 10.68
N ALA A 145 -2.28 13.24 11.04
CA ALA A 145 -1.45 12.34 11.84
C ALA A 145 -1.90 12.18 13.30
N THR A 146 -2.64 13.15 13.84
CA THR A 146 -3.22 13.09 15.20
C THR A 146 -4.69 12.67 15.22
N SER A 147 -5.29 12.42 14.06
CA SER A 147 -6.68 11.98 13.96
C SER A 147 -6.90 10.62 14.65
N ARG A 148 -8.16 10.28 14.88
CA ARG A 148 -8.57 8.92 15.27
C ARG A 148 -8.92 8.04 14.06
N ARG A 149 -9.03 8.64 12.86
CA ARG A 149 -9.45 7.95 11.64
C ARG A 149 -8.25 7.40 10.88
N VAL A 150 -8.20 6.09 10.66
CA VAL A 150 -7.12 5.42 9.90
C VAL A 150 -6.99 5.95 8.47
N THR A 151 -8.11 6.32 7.82
CA THR A 151 -8.09 6.95 6.49
C THR A 151 -7.23 8.21 6.46
N TRP A 152 -7.27 9.00 7.53
CA TRP A 152 -6.50 10.25 7.64
C TRP A 152 -5.02 9.94 7.83
N HIS A 153 -4.68 8.85 8.52
CA HIS A 153 -3.29 8.41 8.61
C HIS A 153 -2.70 7.99 7.26
N ARG A 154 -3.51 7.37 6.39
CA ARG A 154 -3.10 7.02 5.01
C ARG A 154 -2.88 8.26 4.16
N MET A 155 -3.79 9.24 4.23
CA MET A 155 -3.59 10.52 3.53
C MET A 155 -2.34 11.24 4.01
N ALA A 156 -2.05 11.26 5.32
CA ALA A 156 -0.79 11.81 5.84
C ALA A 156 0.44 11.06 5.29
N ALA A 157 0.38 9.73 5.21
CA ALA A 157 1.45 8.93 4.64
C ALA A 157 1.71 9.23 3.15
N TRP A 158 0.66 9.31 2.32
CA TRP A 158 0.78 9.66 0.90
C TRP A 158 1.25 11.10 0.68
N ALA A 159 0.83 12.05 1.53
CA ALA A 159 1.31 13.42 1.46
C ALA A 159 2.81 13.51 1.80
N LEU A 160 3.27 12.77 2.81
CA LEU A 160 4.70 12.68 3.13
C LEU A 160 5.49 12.00 2.01
N GLU A 161 4.95 10.96 1.39
CA GLU A 161 5.56 10.32 0.23
C GLU A 161 5.73 11.31 -0.93
N ALA A 162 4.69 12.07 -1.26
CA ALA A 162 4.75 13.07 -2.32
C ALA A 162 5.73 14.21 -2.00
N ALA A 163 5.75 14.69 -0.75
CA ALA A 163 6.70 15.71 -0.32
C ALA A 163 8.16 15.21 -0.38
N ALA A 164 8.40 13.94 -0.08
CA ALA A 164 9.73 13.33 -0.11
C ALA A 164 10.31 13.13 -1.51
N GLN A 165 9.52 13.32 -2.57
CA GLN A 165 10.01 13.38 -3.96
C GLN A 165 10.89 14.61 -4.19
N ASP A 166 10.80 15.64 -3.33
CA ASP A 166 11.75 16.74 -3.30
C ASP A 166 12.91 16.39 -2.35
N PRO A 167 14.17 16.27 -2.87
CA PRO A 167 15.34 15.88 -2.09
C PRO A 167 15.59 16.71 -0.83
N ARG A 168 15.12 17.96 -0.80
CA ARG A 168 15.28 18.87 0.34
C ARG A 168 14.52 18.40 1.58
N PHE A 169 13.45 17.62 1.40
CA PHE A 169 12.57 17.16 2.48
C PHE A 169 12.74 15.69 2.84
N THR A 170 13.31 14.88 1.93
CA THR A 170 13.51 13.42 2.07
C THR A 170 14.07 13.03 3.45
N GLU A 171 15.17 13.64 3.87
CA GLU A 171 15.84 13.31 5.14
C GLU A 171 15.06 13.81 6.39
N SER A 172 14.39 14.96 6.30
CA SER A 172 13.52 15.46 7.38
C SER A 172 12.33 14.53 7.60
N ILE A 173 11.72 14.05 6.51
CA ILE A 173 10.61 13.11 6.53
C ILE A 173 11.06 11.76 7.08
N ARG A 174 12.24 11.25 6.67
CA ARG A 174 12.82 10.02 7.25
C ARG A 174 12.92 10.10 8.77
N ARG A 175 13.55 11.14 9.31
CA ARG A 175 13.68 11.33 10.77
C ARG A 175 12.32 11.42 11.48
N ARG A 176 11.36 12.11 10.86
CA ARG A 176 9.99 12.22 11.38
C ARG A 176 9.30 10.86 11.47
N LEU A 177 9.40 10.03 10.43
CA LEU A 177 8.81 8.68 10.43
C LEU A 177 9.45 7.75 11.47
N VAL A 178 10.77 7.84 11.64
CA VAL A 178 11.48 7.13 12.71
C VAL A 178 10.96 7.55 14.07
N ALA A 179 10.82 8.85 14.34
CA ALA A 179 10.26 9.34 15.60
C ALA A 179 8.78 8.93 15.79
N TRP A 180 7.99 8.94 14.73
CA TRP A 180 6.57 8.56 14.78
C TRP A 180 6.35 7.07 15.04
N SER A 181 7.28 6.22 14.63
CA SER A 181 7.24 4.79 14.94
C SER A 181 7.34 4.46 16.44
N GLU A 182 7.83 5.41 17.26
CA GLU A 182 7.93 5.27 18.72
C GLU A 182 6.83 6.02 19.47
N SER A 183 6.05 6.84 18.77
CA SER A 183 5.12 7.82 19.36
C SER A 183 3.73 7.24 19.67
N THR A 184 2.68 8.07 19.60
CA THR A 184 1.29 7.65 19.82
C THR A 184 0.79 6.67 18.77
N LEU A 185 -0.28 5.91 19.07
CA LEU A 185 -0.86 4.93 18.14
C LEU A 185 -1.22 5.56 16.77
N SER A 186 -1.77 6.77 16.75
CA SER A 186 -2.09 7.48 15.49
C SER A 186 -0.84 7.75 14.66
N ARG A 187 0.23 8.26 15.27
CA ARG A 187 1.49 8.53 14.56
C ARG A 187 2.19 7.26 14.10
N ARG A 188 2.16 6.20 14.91
CA ARG A 188 2.64 4.87 14.49
C ARG A 188 1.85 4.36 13.29
N SER A 189 0.53 4.56 13.27
CA SER A 189 -0.31 4.20 12.13
C SER A 189 0.09 4.94 10.86
N VAL A 190 0.41 6.24 10.94
CA VAL A 190 0.97 6.98 9.79
C VAL A 190 2.31 6.38 9.36
N ALA A 191 3.21 6.11 10.30
CA ALA A 191 4.52 5.53 10.00
C ALA A 191 4.41 4.18 9.29
N VAL A 192 3.54 3.28 9.78
CA VAL A 192 3.27 1.99 9.11
C VAL A 192 2.80 2.22 7.67
N HIS A 193 1.81 3.09 7.46
CA HIS A 193 1.30 3.35 6.12
C HIS A 193 2.35 3.98 5.21
N ALA A 194 3.19 4.89 5.72
CA ALA A 194 4.27 5.51 4.97
C ALA A 194 5.37 4.50 4.60
N TYR A 195 5.72 3.57 5.49
CA TYR A 195 6.64 2.49 5.14
C TYR A 195 6.04 1.58 4.07
N GLY A 196 4.72 1.37 4.04
CA GLY A 196 4.06 0.62 2.95
C GLY A 196 4.06 1.31 1.58
N THR A 197 4.62 2.51 1.42
CA THR A 197 4.71 3.21 0.12
C THR A 197 6.13 3.16 -0.48
N SER A 198 6.41 3.97 -1.50
CA SER A 198 7.77 4.09 -2.05
C SER A 198 8.79 4.57 -1.00
N LEU A 199 8.35 5.28 0.05
CA LEU A 199 9.23 5.73 1.13
C LEU A 199 9.93 4.58 1.85
N GLY A 200 9.21 3.49 2.19
CA GLY A 200 9.85 2.34 2.81
C GLY A 200 10.77 1.58 1.85
N ARG A 201 10.66 1.77 0.52
CA ARG A 201 11.65 1.23 -0.42
C ARG A 201 12.93 2.07 -0.45
N VAL A 202 12.81 3.39 -0.30
CA VAL A 202 13.94 4.32 -0.20
C VAL A 202 14.67 4.14 1.14
N PHE A 203 13.93 3.97 2.23
CA PHE A 203 14.46 3.84 3.59
C PHE A 203 14.24 2.42 4.16
N LEU A 204 14.59 1.38 3.39
CA LEU A 204 14.25 0.00 3.74
C LEU A 204 14.67 -0.41 5.15
N HIS A 205 15.90 -0.10 5.54
CA HIS A 205 16.42 -0.44 6.87
C HIS A 205 15.61 0.22 7.99
N ASP A 206 15.39 1.54 7.91
CA ASP A 206 14.62 2.28 8.91
C ASP A 206 13.14 1.88 8.91
N GLY A 207 12.60 1.59 7.73
CA GLY A 207 11.25 1.08 7.54
C GLY A 207 11.04 -0.27 8.23
N LEU A 208 11.92 -1.24 7.98
CA LEU A 208 11.85 -2.55 8.64
C LEU A 208 12.08 -2.45 10.15
N ALA A 209 13.03 -1.64 10.60
CA ALA A 209 13.24 -1.38 12.03
C ALA A 209 12.03 -0.71 12.68
N GLY A 210 11.36 0.22 11.99
CA GLY A 210 10.12 0.84 12.42
C GLY A 210 8.95 -0.14 12.47
N LEU A 211 8.73 -0.92 11.41
CA LEU A 211 7.70 -1.94 11.33
C LEU A 211 7.88 -3.01 12.42
N ARG A 212 9.11 -3.46 12.68
CA ARG A 212 9.44 -4.39 13.76
C ARG A 212 9.09 -3.83 15.13
N ARG A 213 9.50 -2.58 15.43
CA ARG A 213 9.16 -1.90 16.70
C ARG A 213 7.65 -1.80 16.90
N ILE A 214 6.92 -1.42 15.85
CA ILE A 214 5.46 -1.28 15.91
C ILE A 214 4.78 -2.64 16.07
N ALA A 215 5.25 -3.68 15.38
CA ALA A 215 4.72 -5.03 15.49
C ALA A 215 5.01 -5.68 16.85
N ALA A 216 6.15 -5.36 17.47
CA ALA A 216 6.51 -5.86 18.79
C ALA A 216 5.63 -5.27 19.92
N ASP A 217 4.81 -4.24 19.64
CA ASP A 217 3.88 -3.72 20.63
C ASP A 217 2.85 -4.81 21.04
N PRO A 218 2.63 -5.02 22.35
CA PRO A 218 1.64 -5.98 22.83
C PRO A 218 0.22 -5.71 22.32
N ARG A 219 -0.11 -4.45 22.00
CA ARG A 219 -1.42 -4.06 21.48
C ARG A 219 -1.54 -4.44 20.00
N PRO A 220 -2.55 -5.24 19.62
CA PRO A 220 -2.62 -5.80 18.27
C PRO A 220 -3.01 -4.80 17.17
N GLY A 221 -3.34 -3.55 17.53
CA GLY A 221 -4.07 -2.61 16.65
C GLY A 221 -3.43 -2.30 15.30
N LEU A 222 -2.11 -2.49 15.14
CA LEU A 222 -1.39 -2.19 13.90
C LEU A 222 -0.78 -3.42 13.21
N ARG A 223 -0.92 -4.63 13.77
CA ARG A 223 -0.25 -5.84 13.25
C ARG A 223 -0.64 -6.17 11.82
N ASP A 224 -1.92 -6.01 11.47
CA ASP A 224 -2.40 -6.24 10.11
C ASP A 224 -1.83 -5.22 9.11
N HIS A 225 -1.74 -3.94 9.52
CA HIS A 225 -1.13 -2.90 8.70
C HIS A 225 0.38 -3.08 8.54
N VAL A 226 1.06 -3.58 9.57
CA VAL A 226 2.49 -3.96 9.45
C VAL A 226 2.63 -5.09 8.45
N ALA A 227 1.85 -6.18 8.59
CA ALA A 227 1.91 -7.30 7.67
C ALA A 227 1.66 -6.86 6.22
N ARG A 228 0.66 -6.00 5.98
CA ARG A 228 0.41 -5.44 4.64
C ARG A 228 1.60 -4.64 4.12
N SER A 229 2.16 -3.74 4.92
CA SER A 229 3.29 -2.91 4.49
C SER A 229 4.54 -3.74 4.17
N THR A 230 4.79 -4.80 4.94
CA THR A 230 5.88 -5.76 4.66
C THR A 230 5.64 -6.53 3.36
N VAL A 231 4.39 -6.90 3.06
CA VAL A 231 4.03 -7.55 1.78
C VAL A 231 4.25 -6.61 0.59
N GLU A 232 3.92 -5.33 0.71
CA GLU A 232 4.19 -4.34 -0.35
C GLU A 232 5.69 -4.23 -0.67
N HIS A 233 6.57 -4.37 0.32
CA HIS A 233 8.02 -4.42 0.08
C HIS A 233 8.46 -5.66 -0.69
N PHE A 234 7.87 -6.82 -0.39
CA PHE A 234 8.13 -8.05 -1.12
C PHE A 234 7.69 -7.92 -2.58
N LEU A 235 6.50 -7.37 -2.82
CA LEU A 235 5.98 -7.08 -4.16
C LEU A 235 6.83 -6.03 -4.90
N GLY A 236 7.38 -5.05 -4.18
CA GLY A 236 8.26 -4.02 -4.68
C GLY A 236 9.70 -4.45 -4.99
N GLY A 237 10.00 -5.75 -4.94
CA GLY A 237 11.27 -6.36 -5.37
C GLY A 237 12.28 -6.66 -4.26
N ARG A 238 11.99 -6.36 -2.99
CA ARG A 238 12.91 -6.58 -1.85
C ARG A 238 12.77 -7.97 -1.22
N ARG A 239 12.61 -9.01 -2.06
CA ARG A 239 12.15 -10.33 -1.62
C ARG A 239 13.07 -10.96 -0.57
N THR A 240 14.37 -10.98 -0.84
CA THR A 240 15.41 -11.57 0.04
C THR A 240 15.43 -10.89 1.41
N GLU A 241 15.51 -9.56 1.44
CA GLU A 241 15.57 -8.78 2.68
C GLU A 241 14.32 -8.99 3.54
N ILE A 242 13.14 -9.04 2.90
CA ILE A 242 11.87 -9.30 3.59
C ILE A 242 11.79 -10.71 4.15
N VAL A 243 12.18 -11.73 3.40
CA VAL A 243 12.15 -13.13 3.87
C VAL A 243 13.09 -13.32 5.05
N THR A 244 14.31 -12.77 4.99
CA THR A 244 15.27 -12.84 6.09
C THR A 244 14.76 -12.13 7.34
N GLU A 245 14.24 -10.90 7.22
CA GLU A 245 13.74 -10.16 8.38
C GLU A 245 12.51 -10.84 9.00
N LEU A 246 11.58 -11.35 8.18
CA LEU A 246 10.43 -12.10 8.67
C LEU A 246 10.84 -13.43 9.33
N GLY A 247 11.87 -14.10 8.82
CA GLY A 247 12.44 -15.29 9.45
C GLY A 247 12.98 -14.98 10.85
N LEU A 248 13.64 -13.83 11.03
CA LEU A 248 14.06 -13.34 12.34
C LEU A 248 12.88 -13.05 13.25
N TRP A 249 11.79 -12.47 12.73
CA TRP A 249 10.58 -12.20 13.50
C TRP A 249 9.92 -13.47 14.00
N ALA A 250 9.79 -14.48 13.13
CA ALA A 250 9.23 -15.79 13.46
C ALA A 250 10.04 -16.50 14.57
N ARG A 251 11.37 -16.34 14.60
CA ARG A 251 12.26 -16.96 15.59
C ARG A 251 12.55 -16.10 16.83
N SER A 252 12.00 -14.89 16.91
CA SER A 252 12.35 -13.92 17.95
C SER A 252 11.88 -14.28 19.36
N GLY A 253 10.98 -15.25 19.52
CA GLY A 253 10.30 -15.55 20.78
C GLY A 253 9.23 -14.53 21.19
N VAL A 254 9.08 -13.42 20.45
CA VAL A 254 8.06 -12.40 20.71
C VAL A 254 6.77 -12.78 20.00
N THR A 255 5.72 -13.13 20.76
CA THR A 255 4.42 -13.59 20.23
C THR A 255 3.83 -12.62 19.20
N ALA A 256 3.98 -11.31 19.42
CA ALA A 256 3.45 -10.29 18.51
C ALA A 256 4.16 -10.29 17.14
N LEU A 257 5.49 -10.52 17.12
CA LEU A 257 6.27 -10.64 15.88
C LEU A 257 5.98 -11.96 15.16
N HIS A 258 5.78 -13.04 15.92
CA HIS A 258 5.38 -14.33 15.38
C HIS A 258 4.01 -14.28 14.68
N ASP A 259 3.01 -13.61 15.28
CA ASP A 259 1.70 -13.33 14.68
C ASP A 259 1.82 -12.55 13.35
N VAL A 260 2.66 -11.51 13.31
CA VAL A 260 2.89 -10.75 12.07
C VAL A 260 3.60 -11.60 11.02
N ALA A 261 4.58 -12.42 11.40
CA ALA A 261 5.26 -13.33 10.48
C ALA A 261 4.30 -14.36 9.86
N ALA A 262 3.42 -14.95 10.67
CA ALA A 262 2.34 -15.84 10.24
C ALA A 262 1.40 -15.17 9.21
N ARG A 263 0.95 -13.95 9.51
CA ARG A 263 0.13 -13.10 8.63
C ARG A 263 0.81 -12.73 7.32
N CYS A 264 2.13 -12.52 7.34
CA CYS A 264 2.90 -12.28 6.13
C CYS A 264 2.98 -13.55 5.28
N LEU A 265 3.29 -14.71 5.88
CA LEU A 265 3.41 -15.97 5.12
C LEU A 265 2.16 -16.23 4.28
N VAL A 266 0.98 -16.22 4.89
CA VAL A 266 -0.26 -16.55 4.17
C VAL A 266 -0.59 -15.59 3.03
N ARG A 267 -0.02 -14.37 3.04
CA ARG A 267 -0.13 -13.40 1.94
C ARG A 267 0.98 -13.57 0.89
N LEU A 268 2.17 -13.98 1.31
CA LEU A 268 3.36 -14.09 0.46
C LEU A 268 3.43 -15.43 -0.27
N ALA A 269 3.04 -16.52 0.38
CA ALA A 269 3.18 -17.88 -0.14
C ALA A 269 2.35 -18.16 -1.41
N PRO A 270 1.21 -17.51 -1.67
CA PRO A 270 0.50 -17.61 -2.95
C PRO A 270 1.10 -16.76 -4.08
N ILE A 271 1.98 -15.81 -3.79
CA ILE A 271 2.49 -14.86 -4.79
C ILE A 271 3.36 -15.62 -5.80
N PRO A 272 3.12 -15.49 -7.12
CA PRO A 272 3.93 -16.15 -8.12
C PRO A 272 5.32 -15.52 -8.27
N ALA A 273 6.29 -16.35 -8.66
CA ALA A 273 7.57 -15.89 -9.15
C ALA A 273 7.39 -15.06 -10.43
N ALA A 274 8.29 -14.11 -10.65
CA ALA A 274 8.30 -13.36 -11.90
C ALA A 274 9.00 -14.20 -12.97
N GLY A 275 8.43 -14.32 -14.17
CA GLY A 275 9.08 -14.99 -15.30
C GLY A 275 8.13 -15.78 -16.21
N PRO A 276 8.65 -16.31 -17.34
CA PRO A 276 7.90 -17.03 -18.36
C PRO A 276 7.60 -18.50 -18.03
N ASP A 277 8.33 -19.10 -17.08
CA ASP A 277 8.00 -20.44 -16.58
C ASP A 277 6.70 -20.37 -15.75
N ALA A 278 5.86 -21.40 -15.85
CA ALA A 278 4.57 -21.50 -15.14
C ALA A 278 4.70 -20.96 -13.70
N PRO A 279 3.71 -20.20 -13.19
CA PRO A 279 3.89 -19.34 -12.02
C PRO A 279 4.15 -20.15 -10.75
N ARG A 280 5.40 -20.54 -10.53
CA ARG A 280 5.86 -21.20 -9.31
C ARG A 280 5.71 -20.22 -8.16
N PRO A 281 5.31 -20.64 -6.95
CA PRO A 281 5.27 -19.74 -5.82
C PRO A 281 6.65 -19.10 -5.54
N ALA A 282 6.69 -17.77 -5.38
CA ALA A 282 7.93 -17.01 -5.22
C ALA A 282 8.76 -17.52 -4.04
N LEU A 283 8.13 -17.73 -2.88
CA LEU A 283 8.82 -18.27 -1.71
C LEU A 283 9.37 -19.68 -1.95
N LEU A 284 8.67 -20.52 -2.72
CA LEU A 284 9.13 -21.87 -3.04
C LEU A 284 10.42 -21.84 -3.88
N THR A 285 10.54 -20.87 -4.80
CA THR A 285 11.78 -20.65 -5.55
C THR A 285 12.95 -20.17 -4.68
N MET A 286 12.65 -19.48 -3.57
CA MET A 286 13.64 -18.94 -2.64
C MET A 286 14.07 -19.95 -1.56
N CYS A 287 13.39 -21.09 -1.42
CA CYS A 287 13.71 -22.10 -0.41
C CYS A 287 15.15 -22.61 -0.49
N ALA A 288 15.78 -22.61 -1.66
CA ALA A 288 17.16 -23.06 -1.81
C ALA A 288 18.15 -22.22 -0.97
N ASP A 289 17.93 -20.91 -0.91
CA ASP A 289 18.82 -19.96 -0.22
C ASP A 289 18.29 -19.55 1.17
N HIS A 290 16.97 -19.69 1.38
CA HIS A 290 16.28 -19.18 2.58
C HIS A 290 15.46 -20.26 3.31
N GLU A 291 15.89 -21.53 3.25
CA GLU A 291 15.16 -22.67 3.82
C GLU A 291 14.78 -22.45 5.29
N ALA A 292 15.72 -22.01 6.12
CA ALA A 292 15.50 -21.81 7.56
C ALA A 292 14.53 -20.67 7.87
N ASP A 293 14.56 -19.60 7.07
CA ASP A 293 13.65 -18.46 7.22
C ASP A 293 12.23 -18.86 6.80
N ILE A 294 12.09 -19.49 5.63
CA ILE A 294 10.79 -19.92 5.11
C ILE A 294 10.17 -21.01 5.98
N ALA A 295 10.97 -21.96 6.50
CA ALA A 295 10.49 -22.95 7.46
C ALA A 295 10.01 -22.28 8.76
N GLY A 296 10.72 -21.25 9.25
CA GLY A 296 10.29 -20.46 10.41
C GLY A 296 8.94 -19.77 10.17
N LEU A 297 8.71 -19.22 8.98
CA LEU A 297 7.45 -18.59 8.60
C LEU A 297 6.30 -19.60 8.54
N TRP A 298 6.53 -20.75 7.89
CA TRP A 298 5.57 -21.86 7.82
C TRP A 298 5.19 -22.36 9.20
N ARG A 299 6.18 -22.56 10.09
CA ARG A 299 5.93 -22.92 11.48
C ARG A 299 5.09 -21.84 12.17
N ALA A 300 5.41 -20.57 11.97
CA ALA A 300 4.65 -19.49 12.57
C ALA A 300 3.18 -19.49 12.16
N ALA A 301 2.90 -19.70 10.87
CA ALA A 301 1.53 -19.71 10.36
C ALA A 301 0.74 -20.97 10.71
N LEU A 302 1.38 -22.14 10.75
CA LEU A 302 0.75 -23.40 11.12
C LEU A 302 0.39 -23.46 12.61
N LEU A 303 1.13 -22.73 13.46
CA LEU A 303 0.91 -22.67 14.90
C LEU A 303 0.00 -21.52 15.36
N ASP A 304 -0.31 -20.55 14.50
CA ASP A 304 -1.28 -19.48 14.81
C ASP A 304 -2.68 -19.90 14.37
N ASP A 305 -3.61 -19.97 15.33
CA ASP A 305 -5.00 -20.41 15.13
C ASP A 305 -5.76 -19.64 14.04
N ARG A 306 -5.36 -18.39 13.75
CA ARG A 306 -6.05 -17.54 12.76
C ARG A 306 -5.51 -17.74 11.35
N THR A 307 -4.33 -18.34 11.20
CA THR A 307 -3.69 -18.57 9.90
C THR A 307 -3.50 -20.03 9.54
N SER A 308 -3.60 -20.96 10.51
CA SER A 308 -3.27 -22.38 10.32
C SER A 308 -4.05 -23.04 9.18
N GLY A 309 -5.38 -22.83 9.12
CA GLY A 309 -6.22 -23.36 8.05
C GLY A 309 -5.81 -22.85 6.67
N MET A 310 -5.66 -21.53 6.51
CA MET A 310 -5.21 -20.92 5.26
C MET A 310 -3.79 -21.34 4.88
N ALA A 311 -2.89 -21.49 5.86
CA ALA A 311 -1.55 -21.99 5.63
C ALA A 311 -1.59 -23.42 5.07
N LEU A 312 -2.39 -24.32 5.65
CA LEU A 312 -2.54 -25.70 5.16
C LEU A 312 -3.12 -25.76 3.74
N GLU A 313 -4.09 -24.91 3.41
CA GLU A 313 -4.63 -24.82 2.04
C GLU A 313 -3.57 -24.35 1.04
N ILE A 314 -2.77 -23.33 1.41
CA ILE A 314 -1.66 -22.86 0.57
C ILE A 314 -0.59 -23.94 0.42
N LEU A 315 -0.29 -24.67 1.49
CA LEU A 315 0.67 -25.78 1.46
C LEU A 315 0.20 -26.88 0.52
N LEU A 316 -1.09 -27.24 0.55
CA LEU A 316 -1.67 -28.17 -0.42
C LEU A 316 -1.49 -27.66 -1.86
N GLY A 317 -1.65 -26.36 -2.10
CA GLY A 317 -1.35 -25.74 -3.39
C GLY A 317 0.10 -25.94 -3.83
N TRP A 318 1.07 -25.76 -2.92
CA TRP A 318 2.49 -26.02 -3.19
C TRP A 318 2.76 -27.51 -3.45
N VAL A 319 2.08 -28.39 -2.73
CA VAL A 319 2.19 -29.85 -2.88
C VAL A 319 1.68 -30.30 -4.24
N ARG A 320 0.51 -29.82 -4.67
CA ARG A 320 -0.02 -30.08 -6.03
C ARG A 320 0.92 -29.56 -7.11
N HIS A 321 1.46 -28.36 -6.94
CA HIS A 321 2.43 -27.80 -7.87
C HIS A 321 3.71 -28.65 -8.00
N ALA A 322 4.13 -29.32 -6.92
CA ALA A 322 5.26 -30.24 -6.95
C ALA A 322 4.96 -31.57 -7.65
N GLU A 323 3.70 -31.97 -7.80
CA GLU A 323 3.32 -33.12 -8.63
C GLU A 323 3.49 -32.84 -10.13
N ASP A 324 3.12 -31.62 -10.54
CA ASP A 324 3.19 -31.18 -11.93
C ASP A 324 4.63 -30.81 -12.36
N ALA A 325 5.51 -30.51 -11.40
CA ALA A 325 6.89 -30.05 -11.64
C ALA A 325 7.92 -30.83 -10.80
N PRO A 326 8.57 -31.88 -11.35
CA PRO A 326 9.45 -32.78 -10.61
C PRO A 326 10.61 -32.09 -9.86
N GLY A 327 11.19 -31.02 -10.42
CA GLY A 327 12.28 -30.26 -9.77
C GLY A 327 11.86 -29.53 -8.50
N THR A 328 10.55 -29.37 -8.27
CA THR A 328 9.99 -28.70 -7.08
C THR A 328 9.77 -29.70 -5.93
N ALA A 329 9.61 -30.99 -6.24
CA ALA A 329 9.36 -32.02 -5.24
C ALA A 329 10.51 -32.17 -4.21
N ASP A 330 11.76 -32.05 -4.66
CA ASP A 330 12.93 -32.13 -3.77
C ASP A 330 12.99 -30.95 -2.80
N VAL A 331 12.74 -29.74 -3.29
CA VAL A 331 12.71 -28.51 -2.48
C VAL A 331 11.61 -28.59 -1.44
N LEU A 332 10.41 -29.02 -1.84
CA LEU A 332 9.28 -29.20 -0.93
C LEU A 332 9.56 -30.30 0.10
N SER A 333 10.20 -31.39 -0.31
CA SER A 333 10.55 -32.50 0.60
C SER A 333 11.55 -32.06 1.67
N ARG A 334 12.54 -31.23 1.33
CA ARG A 334 13.46 -30.60 2.31
C ARG A 334 12.71 -29.70 3.28
N LEU A 335 11.83 -28.84 2.77
CA LEU A 335 11.01 -27.96 3.60
C LEU A 335 10.12 -28.76 4.57
N VAL A 336 9.44 -29.81 4.11
CA VAL A 336 8.59 -30.67 4.95
C VAL A 336 9.42 -31.38 6.03
N ALA A 337 10.60 -31.91 5.68
CA ALA A 337 11.51 -32.50 6.65
C ALA A 337 11.93 -31.47 7.72
N ARG A 338 12.28 -30.25 7.31
CA ARG A 338 12.67 -29.17 8.21
C ARG A 338 11.52 -28.75 9.13
N LEU A 339 10.30 -28.68 8.61
CA LEU A 339 9.12 -28.32 9.40
C LEU A 339 8.81 -29.37 10.46
N GLY A 340 8.85 -30.65 10.10
CA GLY A 340 8.59 -31.76 11.02
C GLY A 340 9.78 -32.16 11.90
N ALA A 341 10.90 -31.44 11.87
CA ALA A 341 12.00 -31.66 12.79
C ALA A 341 11.62 -31.30 14.25
N GLU A 342 10.61 -30.47 14.43
CA GLU A 342 10.10 -30.05 15.74
C GLU A 342 8.61 -30.40 15.87
N GLU A 343 8.17 -30.64 17.10
CA GLU A 343 6.76 -30.70 17.46
C GLU A 343 6.24 -29.29 17.78
N PRO A 344 4.95 -28.97 17.54
CA PRO A 344 3.89 -29.82 16.99
C PRO A 344 3.71 -29.89 15.44
N PRO A 345 4.43 -29.13 14.56
CA PRO A 345 4.20 -29.22 13.11
C PRO A 345 4.29 -30.63 12.52
N HIS A 346 5.11 -31.52 13.09
CA HIS A 346 5.25 -32.90 12.63
C HIS A 346 3.91 -33.67 12.61
N HIS A 347 3.15 -33.65 13.70
CA HIS A 347 1.86 -34.35 13.77
C HIS A 347 0.84 -33.77 12.79
N THR A 348 0.75 -32.44 12.73
CA THR A 348 -0.15 -31.72 11.82
C THR A 348 0.14 -32.07 10.37
N LEU A 349 1.41 -32.02 9.95
CA LEU A 349 1.82 -32.34 8.59
C LEU A 349 1.55 -33.81 8.25
N ARG A 350 1.87 -34.75 9.16
CA ARG A 350 1.60 -36.18 8.95
C ARG A 350 0.10 -36.44 8.74
N PHE A 351 -0.74 -35.84 9.57
CA PHE A 351 -2.20 -35.96 9.47
C PHE A 351 -2.70 -35.41 8.13
N HIS A 352 -2.33 -34.18 7.77
CA HIS A 352 -2.81 -33.54 6.54
C HIS A 352 -2.29 -34.21 5.27
N LEU A 353 -1.03 -34.66 5.22
CA LEU A 353 -0.52 -35.44 4.08
C LEU A 353 -1.29 -36.74 3.87
N THR A 354 -1.67 -37.41 4.95
CA THR A 354 -2.48 -38.64 4.89
C THR A 354 -3.92 -38.33 4.45
N LEU A 355 -4.50 -37.25 4.97
CA LEU A 355 -5.83 -36.79 4.63
C LEU A 355 -5.95 -36.38 3.15
N TRP A 356 -4.98 -35.63 2.63
CA TRP A 356 -4.95 -35.20 1.23
C TRP A 356 -4.84 -36.40 0.29
N ARG A 357 -4.02 -37.39 0.62
CA ARG A 357 -3.96 -38.65 -0.13
C ARG A 357 -5.31 -39.37 -0.12
N HIS A 358 -5.95 -39.50 1.04
CA HIS A 358 -7.25 -40.19 1.14
C HIS A 358 -8.34 -39.48 0.32
N ARG A 359 -8.29 -38.15 0.23
CA ARG A 359 -9.21 -37.34 -0.57
C ARG A 359 -8.89 -37.32 -2.07
N GLY A 360 -7.80 -37.97 -2.50
CA GLY A 360 -7.37 -37.97 -3.89
C GLY A 360 -6.75 -36.65 -4.36
N GLU A 361 -6.36 -35.78 -3.42
CA GLU A 361 -5.83 -34.44 -3.72
C GLU A 361 -4.35 -34.45 -4.11
N ILE A 362 -3.65 -35.54 -3.74
CA ILE A 362 -2.25 -35.81 -4.07
C ILE A 362 -2.07 -37.30 -4.36
N SER A 363 -1.11 -37.64 -5.21
CA SER A 363 -0.73 -39.00 -5.56
C SER A 363 -0.15 -39.77 -4.36
N GLY A 364 -0.34 -41.09 -4.38
CA GLY A 364 0.25 -41.98 -3.37
C GLY A 364 1.78 -41.93 -3.33
N ARG A 365 2.42 -41.79 -4.51
CA ARG A 365 3.88 -41.72 -4.63
C ARG A 365 4.45 -40.46 -3.95
N LEU A 366 3.86 -39.29 -4.22
CA LEU A 366 4.30 -38.05 -3.60
C LEU A 366 4.05 -38.08 -2.08
N CYS A 367 2.87 -38.52 -1.66
CA CYS A 367 2.54 -38.67 -0.23
C CYS A 367 3.58 -39.54 0.51
N THR A 368 3.92 -40.71 -0.04
CA THR A 368 4.95 -41.58 0.55
C THR A 368 6.32 -40.91 0.59
N THR A 369 6.69 -40.15 -0.43
CA THR A 369 7.96 -39.41 -0.48
C THR A 369 8.02 -38.35 0.62
N LEU A 370 6.99 -37.51 0.73
CA LEU A 370 6.91 -36.45 1.74
C LEU A 370 6.86 -37.02 3.16
N LEU A 371 6.12 -38.11 3.39
CA LEU A 371 6.08 -38.80 4.68
C LEU A 371 7.42 -39.44 5.05
N ALA A 372 8.16 -39.98 4.08
CA ALA A 372 9.49 -40.52 4.31
C ALA A 372 10.49 -39.41 4.72
N HIS A 373 10.41 -38.24 4.08
CA HIS A 373 11.19 -37.07 4.45
C HIS A 373 10.81 -36.51 5.83
N LEU A 374 9.51 -36.50 6.15
CA LEU A 374 9.01 -36.09 7.46
C LEU A 374 9.52 -37.00 8.59
N ALA A 375 9.66 -38.31 8.33
CA ALA A 375 10.12 -39.29 9.32
C ALA A 375 11.64 -39.26 9.55
N ARG A 376 12.42 -38.66 8.66
CA ARG A 376 13.86 -38.44 8.88
C ARG A 376 14.02 -37.30 9.88
N LYS A 377 14.04 -37.64 11.19
CA LYS A 377 14.44 -36.69 12.25
C LYS A 377 15.75 -36.03 11.84
N GLY A 378 15.78 -34.70 11.92
CA GLY A 378 16.91 -33.87 11.47
C GLY A 378 18.26 -34.43 11.92
N LEU A 379 19.14 -34.65 10.94
CA LEU A 379 20.58 -34.70 11.18
C LEU A 379 21.08 -33.33 11.62
#